data_AF-A0A1M5PCB2-F1
#
_entry.id   AF-A0A1M5PCB2-F1
#
_cell.length_a   1.000
_cell.length_b   1.000
_cell.length_c   1.000
_cell.angle_alpha   90.00
_cell.angle_beta   90.00
_cell.angle_gamma   90.00
#
_symmetry.space_group_name_H-M   'P 1'
#
loop_
_entity.id
_entity.type
_entity.pdbx_description
1 polymer ?
#
loop_
_entity_poly.entity_id
_entity_poly.type
_entity_poly.pdbx_seq_one_letter_code
_entity_poly.pdbx_strand_id
1 'polypeptide(L)' 'MSTNTLSKETEIRLADFFNQTVDPESLAKAIRQINYLIALSIIRDCETLQTEKINLEKGYYWLNELAEILNPYFEVED' A
#
# COMPACT_ATOMS: atom_id res chain seq x y z
N MET A 1 -4.63 17.99 11.86
CA MET A 1 -4.12 17.54 10.54
C MET A 1 -5.08 18.03 9.49
N SER A 2 -4.59 18.67 8.43
CA SER A 2 -5.45 19.00 7.28
C SER A 2 -5.93 17.70 6.65
N THR A 3 -7.24 17.52 6.53
CA THR A 3 -7.81 16.39 5.80
C THR A 3 -7.54 16.60 4.31
N ASN A 4 -6.71 15.74 3.71
CA ASN A 4 -6.48 15.75 2.27
C ASN A 4 -7.75 15.21 1.59
N THR A 5 -8.67 16.11 1.24
CA THR A 5 -9.91 15.74 0.57
C THR A 5 -9.62 15.54 -0.91
N LEU A 6 -9.96 14.37 -1.45
CA LEU A 6 -9.82 14.10 -2.87
C LEU A 6 -10.84 14.91 -3.67
N SER A 7 -10.54 15.17 -4.93
CA SER A 7 -11.56 15.68 -5.85
C SER A 7 -12.61 14.59 -6.11
N LYS A 8 -13.85 14.97 -6.41
CA LYS A 8 -14.91 14.00 -6.70
C LYS A 8 -14.58 13.10 -7.89
N GLU A 9 -13.92 13.64 -8.90
CA GLU A 9 -13.46 12.87 -10.05
C GLU A 9 -12.43 11.80 -9.63
N THR A 10 -11.50 12.16 -8.75
CA THR A 10 -10.49 11.23 -8.24
C THR A 10 -11.12 10.08 -7.46
N GLU A 11 -12.11 10.37 -6.60
CA GLU A 11 -12.85 9.32 -5.87
C GLU A 11 -13.53 8.32 -6.81
N ILE A 12 -14.21 8.82 -7.86
CA ILE A 12 -14.90 7.98 -8.84
C ILE A 12 -13.92 7.06 -9.55
N ARG A 13 -12.79 7.61 -10.02
CA ARG A 13 -11.77 6.83 -10.73
C ARG A 13 -11.11 5.77 -9.85
N LEU A 14 -10.91 6.05 -8.56
CA LEU A 14 -10.41 5.06 -7.60
C LEU A 14 -11.42 3.94 -7.39
N ALA A 15 -12.70 4.28 -7.18
CA ALA A 15 -13.77 3.30 -7.03
C ALA A 15 -13.89 2.41 -8.27
N ASP A 16 -13.87 3.00 -9.47
CA ASP A 16 -13.93 2.24 -10.73
C ASP A 16 -12.72 1.31 -10.90
N PHE A 17 -11.51 1.78 -10.57
CA PHE A 17 -10.31 0.96 -10.62
C PHE A 17 -10.43 -0.27 -9.72
N PHE A 18 -10.77 -0.08 -8.44
CA PHE A 18 -10.87 -1.18 -7.47
C PHE A 18 -12.07 -2.10 -7.71
N ASN A 19 -13.17 -1.60 -8.28
CA ASN A 19 -14.36 -2.41 -8.52
C ASN A 19 -14.33 -3.15 -9.86
N GLN A 20 -13.58 -2.68 -10.86
CA GLN A 20 -13.66 -3.19 -12.24
C GLN A 20 -12.34 -3.70 -12.81
N THR A 21 -11.20 -3.20 -12.33
CA THR A 21 -9.90 -3.44 -13.00
C THR A 21 -9.06 -4.50 -12.30
N VAL A 22 -9.17 -4.61 -10.98
CA VAL A 22 -8.30 -5.44 -10.15
C VAL A 22 -9.12 -6.27 -9.18
N ASP A 23 -8.69 -7.51 -8.97
CA ASP A 23 -9.15 -8.32 -7.85
C ASP A 23 -8.51 -7.82 -6.55
N PRO A 24 -9.28 -7.34 -5.56
CA PRO A 24 -8.74 -6.74 -4.34
C PRO A 24 -7.82 -7.68 -3.55
N GLU A 25 -8.17 -8.96 -3.47
CA GLU A 25 -7.40 -9.95 -2.73
C GLU A 25 -6.03 -10.20 -3.39
N SER A 26 -6.01 -10.39 -4.71
CA SER A 26 -4.80 -10.57 -5.50
C SER A 26 -3.89 -9.34 -5.44
N LEU A 27 -4.46 -8.14 -5.54
CA LEU A 27 -3.70 -6.89 -5.42
C LEU A 27 -3.09 -6.74 -4.03
N ALA A 28 -3.85 -7.01 -2.96
CA ALA A 28 -3.33 -6.96 -1.60
C ALA A 28 -2.17 -7.95 -1.39
N LYS A 29 -2.27 -9.17 -1.93
CA LYS A 29 -1.18 -10.15 -1.90
C LYS A 29 0.06 -9.64 -2.65
N ALA A 30 -0.12 -9.06 -3.83
CA ALA A 30 0.99 -8.49 -4.60
C ALA A 30 1.66 -7.32 -3.85
N ILE A 31 0.88 -6.43 -3.24
CA ILE A 31 1.40 -5.32 -2.43
C ILE A 31 2.23 -5.85 -1.25
N ARG A 32 1.75 -6.87 -0.53
CA ARG A 32 2.47 -7.47 0.59
C ARG A 32 3.79 -8.12 0.16
N GLN A 33 3.82 -8.77 -1.00
CA GLN A 33 5.06 -9.31 -1.57
C GLN A 33 6.07 -8.20 -1.87
N ILE A 34 5.64 -7.08 -2.47
CA ILE A 34 6.50 -5.93 -2.73
C ILE A 34 7.01 -5.33 -1.41
N ASN A 35 6.15 -5.15 -0.42
CA ASN A 35 6.55 -4.64 0.89
C ASN A 35 7.54 -5.55 1.60
N TYR A 36 7.40 -6.87 1.50
CA TYR A 36 8.39 -7.82 2.00
C TYR A 36 9.76 -7.61 1.34
N LEU A 37 9.81 -7.41 0.02
CA LEU A 37 11.07 -7.14 -0.70
C LEU A 37 11.71 -5.81 -0.27
N ILE A 38 10.91 -4.76 -0.07
CA ILE A 38 11.39 -3.47 0.45
C ILE A 38 12.00 -3.67 1.85
N ALA A 39 11.29 -4.31 2.77
CA ALA A 39 11.79 -4.56 4.12
C ALA A 39 13.09 -5.38 4.10
N LEU A 40 13.14 -6.44 3.29
CA LEU A 40 14.32 -7.27 3.13
C LEU A 40 15.52 -6.49 2.60
N SER A 41 15.28 -5.56 1.67
CA SER A 41 16.33 -4.72 1.09
C SER A 41 16.94 -3.74 2.11
N ILE A 42 16.10 -3.22 3.01
CA ILE A 42 16.53 -2.35 4.11
C ILE A 42 17.32 -3.17 5.14
N ILE A 43 16.83 -4.35 5.52
CA ILE A 43 17.53 -5.24 6.47
C ILE A 43 18.90 -5.69 5.95
N ARG A 44 19.03 -5.89 4.64
CA ARG A 44 20.28 -6.29 3.99
C ARG A 44 21.27 -5.14 3.77
N ASP A 45 20.95 -3.95 4.28
CA ASP A 45 21.73 -2.72 4.09
C ASP A 45 22.10 -2.47 2.62
N CYS A 46 21.14 -2.67 1.70
CA CYS A 46 21.38 -2.42 0.29
C CYS A 46 21.69 -0.94 0.06
N GLU A 47 22.95 -0.62 -0.24
CA GLU A 47 23.48 0.75 -0.28
C GLU A 47 22.66 1.70 -1.18
N THR A 48 22.13 1.20 -2.30
CA THR A 48 21.32 1.97 -3.25
C THR A 48 19.96 2.41 -2.70
N LEU A 49 19.45 1.74 -1.66
CA LEU A 49 18.15 2.02 -1.06
C LEU A 49 18.28 2.77 0.27
N GLN A 50 19.49 2.85 0.84
CA GLN A 50 19.76 3.64 2.04
C GLN A 50 19.58 5.16 1.79
N THR A 51 19.88 5.64 0.58
CA THR A 51 19.69 7.06 0.22
C THR A 51 18.21 7.46 0.19
N GLU A 52 17.30 6.51 -0.01
CA GLU A 52 15.85 6.71 -0.10
C GLU A 52 15.08 6.17 1.11
N LYS A 53 15.79 5.81 2.20
CA LYS A 53 15.23 5.09 3.34
C LYS A 53 13.95 5.72 3.91
N ILE A 54 13.93 7.05 4.09
CA ILE A 54 12.77 7.77 4.63
C ILE A 54 11.56 7.67 3.68
N ASN A 55 11.78 7.74 2.36
CA ASN A 55 10.72 7.62 1.37
C ASN A 55 10.20 6.18 1.27
N LEU A 56 11.11 5.19 1.40
CA LEU A 56 10.77 3.79 1.45
C LEU A 56 9.96 3.43 2.70
N GLU A 57 10.31 3.97 3.87
CA GLU A 57 9.53 3.76 5.10
C GLU A 57 8.10 4.29 4.98
N LYS A 58 7.91 5.48 4.39
CA LYS A 58 6.56 6.03 4.13
C LYS A 58 5.79 5.21 3.11
N GLY A 59 6.44 4.81 2.01
CA GLY A 59 5.85 3.96 0.99
C GLY A 59 5.45 2.60 1.54
N TYR A 60 6.31 1.99 2.34
CA TYR A 60 6.06 0.73 3.03
C TYR A 60 4.80 0.82 3.91
N TYR A 61 4.68 1.90 4.70
CA TYR A 61 3.50 2.15 5.51
C TYR A 61 2.23 2.26 4.66
N TRP A 62 2.20 3.15 3.66
CA TRP A 62 1.00 3.34 2.81
C TRP A 62 0.60 2.07 2.05
N LEU A 63 1.57 1.30 1.57
CA LEU A 63 1.31 0.04 0.88
C LEU A 63 0.72 -1.01 1.83
N ASN A 64 1.17 -1.09 3.08
CA ASN A 64 0.59 -2.01 4.05
C ASN A 64 -0.84 -1.60 4.42
N GLU A 65 -1.08 -0.30 4.68
CA GLU A 65 -2.42 0.21 4.95
C GLU A 65 -3.37 -0.08 3.78
N LEU A 66 -2.93 0.13 2.53
CA LEU A 66 -3.75 -0.17 1.35
C LEU A 66 -4.02 -1.68 1.23
N ALA A 67 -3.03 -2.54 1.47
CA ALA A 67 -3.24 -3.98 1.44
C ALA A 67 -4.24 -4.45 2.51
N GLU A 68 -4.21 -3.81 3.68
CA GLU A 68 -5.14 -4.10 4.77
C GLU A 68 -6.57 -3.64 4.44
N ILE A 69 -6.73 -2.47 3.84
CA ILE A 69 -8.04 -1.98 3.36
C ILE A 69 -8.63 -2.94 2.30
N LEU A 70 -7.79 -3.46 1.40
CA LEU A 70 -8.23 -4.30 0.28
C LEU A 70 -8.52 -5.74 0.68
N ASN A 71 -7.82 -6.27 1.68
CA ASN A 71 -7.95 -7.66 2.14
C ASN A 71 -7.45 -7.77 3.59
N PRO A 72 -8.29 -7.44 4.59
CA PRO A 72 -7.87 -7.42 5.99
C PRO A 72 -7.30 -8.77 6.46
N TYR A 73 -6.24 -8.75 7.27
CA TYR A 73 -5.69 -9.95 7.90
C TYR A 73 -6.52 -10.42 9.08
N PHE A 74 -7.11 -9.47 9.80
CA PHE A 74 -8.01 -9.72 10.90
C PHE A 74 -9.38 -9.20 10.47
N GLU A 75 -10.33 -10.11 10.29
CA GLU A 75 -11.74 -9.72 10.32
C GLU A 75 -11.96 -9.07 11.68
N VAL A 76 -12.23 -7.76 11.68
CA VAL A 76 -12.64 -7.09 12.91
C VAL A 76 -13.98 -7.75 13.25
N GLU A 77 -14.02 -8.51 14.35
CA GLU A 77 -15.27 -9.09 14.85
C GLU A 77 -16.29 -7.94 14.99
N ASP A 78 -17.37 -7.99 14.20
CA ASP A 78 -18.47 -7.00 14.20
C ASP A 78 -19.22 -6.96 15.54
#